data_AF-A0A969JN71-F1
#
_entry.id   AF-A0A969JN71-F1
#
_cell.length_a   1.000
_cell.length_b   1.000
_cell.length_c   1.000
_cell.angle_alpha   90.00
_cell.angle_beta   90.00
_cell.angle_gamma   90.00
#
_symmetry.space_group_name_H-M   'P 1'
#
loop_
_entity.id
_entity.type
_entity.pdbx_description
1 polymer ?
#
loop_
_entity_poly.entity_id
_entity_poly.type
_entity_poly.pdbx_seq_one_letter_code
_entity_poly.pdbx_strand_id
1 'polypeptide(L)'
;MRLILYCVFMMSLFIPGCTSERQENKFINESSDFRIDYADGFKVTHQDSIKWVEVVRPYQGVVSGHRYLLVKHGVEIPAHDKETLVIRIPIENLVCTSTTHIPLLDYLEETDKLIGFPTTEYISSTKMRQRIDAGNVVDLGVDKGMNLEKLIELSPTLVMGYSMSADIGQFKKIMEVGIPVIINSEYLERHPLGRAEWIKFMALFFDQETKADSIFRVIENEYNSVKESVNTIAQNPP
;
A
#
# COMPACT_ATOMS: atom_id res chain seq x y z
N MET A 1 -53.34 -41.46 61.43
CA MET A 1 -52.41 -42.49 60.91
C MET A 1 -52.84 -42.84 59.49
N ARG A 2 -51.91 -42.87 58.51
CA ARG A 2 -52.08 -42.97 57.03
C ARG A 2 -52.14 -41.57 56.38
N LEU A 3 -51.04 -40.98 55.88
CA LEU A 3 -50.14 -41.31 54.75
C LEU A 3 -50.86 -41.37 53.38
N ILE A 4 -50.41 -40.52 52.43
CA ILE A 4 -50.64 -40.39 50.96
C ILE A 4 -51.02 -38.92 50.64
N LEU A 5 -50.07 -38.07 50.24
CA LEU A 5 -49.57 -37.81 48.87
C LEU A 5 -50.26 -36.55 48.30
N TYR A 6 -49.53 -35.45 48.09
CA TYR A 6 -49.53 -34.68 46.84
C TYR A 6 -48.52 -33.52 46.90
N CYS A 7 -47.58 -33.61 45.95
CA CYS A 7 -46.56 -32.68 45.52
C CYS A 7 -46.93 -31.19 45.63
N VAL A 8 -46.08 -30.41 46.32
CA VAL A 8 -45.92 -28.98 46.04
C VAL A 8 -44.45 -28.73 45.70
N PHE A 9 -44.19 -28.92 44.41
CA PHE A 9 -43.37 -28.08 43.53
C PHE A 9 -42.27 -27.22 44.20
N MET A 10 -41.13 -27.86 44.40
CA MET A 10 -39.82 -27.20 44.48
C MET A 10 -39.42 -26.73 43.07
N MET A 11 -39.45 -25.42 42.82
CA MET A 11 -38.65 -24.84 41.74
C MET A 11 -38.37 -23.35 42.02
N SER A 12 -37.44 -23.11 42.94
CA SER A 12 -36.73 -21.84 43.05
C SER A 12 -35.95 -21.61 41.75
N LEU A 13 -36.42 -20.67 40.92
CA LEU A 13 -35.65 -20.16 39.78
C LEU A 13 -34.39 -19.45 40.30
N PHE A 14 -33.26 -20.15 40.29
CA PHE A 14 -31.96 -19.51 40.15
C PHE A 14 -31.78 -19.18 38.67
N ILE A 15 -31.90 -17.90 38.32
CA ILE A 15 -31.50 -17.37 37.02
C ILE A 15 -29.99 -17.15 37.10
N PRO A 16 -29.12 -17.95 36.44
CA PRO A 16 -27.76 -17.51 36.22
C PRO A 16 -27.82 -16.34 35.23
N GLY A 17 -27.55 -15.14 35.73
CA GLY A 17 -27.29 -13.98 34.90
C GLY A 17 -26.11 -14.29 34.00
N CYS A 18 -26.39 -14.55 32.72
CA CYS A 18 -25.39 -14.54 31.67
C CYS A 18 -25.00 -13.08 31.42
N THR A 19 -24.01 -12.59 32.17
CA THR A 19 -23.22 -11.46 31.71
C THR A 19 -22.49 -11.91 30.46
N SER A 20 -22.93 -11.40 29.31
CA SER A 20 -22.17 -11.43 28.07
C SER A 20 -20.87 -10.65 28.32
N GLU A 21 -19.82 -11.34 28.77
CA GLU A 21 -18.46 -10.89 28.55
C GLU A 21 -18.28 -10.81 27.04
N ARG A 22 -18.39 -9.58 26.53
CA ARG A 22 -17.94 -9.22 25.21
C ARG A 22 -16.48 -9.65 25.16
N GLN A 23 -16.19 -10.72 24.44
CA GLN A 23 -14.84 -11.08 24.03
C GLN A 23 -14.32 -9.90 23.22
N GLU A 24 -13.71 -8.96 23.93
CA GLU A 24 -12.75 -8.05 23.35
C GLU A 24 -11.64 -8.95 22.86
N ASN A 25 -11.63 -9.20 21.54
CA ASN A 25 -10.52 -9.85 20.88
C ASN A 25 -9.28 -9.01 21.20
N LYS A 26 -8.53 -9.45 22.22
CA LYS A 26 -7.13 -9.09 22.43
C LYS A 26 -6.36 -9.61 21.23
N PHE A 27 -6.35 -8.81 20.17
CA PHE A 27 -5.27 -8.85 19.20
C PHE A 27 -4.01 -8.39 19.93
N ILE A 28 -3.20 -9.35 20.39
CA ILE A 28 -1.84 -9.07 20.84
C ILE A 28 -0.92 -10.15 20.28
N ASN A 29 -0.28 -9.81 19.16
CA ASN A 29 1.18 -9.70 18.99
C ASN A 29 1.46 -9.38 17.51
N GLU A 30 1.68 -8.12 17.18
CA GLU A 30 3.03 -7.51 17.05
C GLU A 30 3.91 -8.21 16.00
N SER A 31 3.80 -7.78 14.74
CA SER A 31 5.00 -7.59 13.92
C SER A 31 5.54 -6.19 14.27
N SER A 32 6.37 -6.13 15.32
CA SER A 32 6.79 -4.90 15.99
C SER A 32 7.73 -3.98 15.18
N ASP A 33 7.93 -4.19 13.88
CA ASP A 33 8.97 -3.48 13.12
C ASP A 33 8.51 -2.83 11.80
N PHE A 34 7.24 -2.95 11.41
CA PHE A 34 6.70 -2.19 10.26
C PHE A 34 5.70 -1.14 10.73
N ARG A 35 6.25 0.00 11.18
CA ARG A 35 5.48 1.19 11.56
C ARG A 35 5.51 2.19 10.42
N ILE A 36 4.43 2.98 10.30
CA ILE A 36 4.38 4.16 9.46
C ILE A 36 4.43 5.37 10.41
N ASP A 37 5.47 6.18 10.29
CA ASP A 37 5.86 7.21 11.26
C ASP A 37 5.46 8.63 10.84
N TYR A 38 5.50 8.92 9.53
CA TYR A 38 5.32 10.24 8.95
C TYR A 38 4.26 10.29 7.85
N ALA A 39 4.04 9.22 7.10
CA ALA A 39 3.05 9.20 6.02
C ALA A 39 1.63 9.11 6.58
N ASP A 40 0.79 10.07 6.21
CA ASP A 40 -0.64 10.12 6.57
C ASP A 40 -1.55 9.66 5.43
N GLY A 41 -0.96 9.35 4.26
CA GLY A 41 -1.66 9.08 3.01
C GLY A 41 -2.06 7.62 2.82
N PHE A 42 -1.47 6.69 3.58
CA PHE A 42 -1.85 5.29 3.55
C PHE A 42 -1.79 4.63 4.93
N LYS A 43 -2.49 3.49 5.07
CA LYS A 43 -2.50 2.64 6.26
C LYS A 43 -2.31 1.19 5.84
N VAL A 44 -1.67 0.41 6.70
CA VAL A 44 -1.48 -1.02 6.51
C VAL A 44 -1.91 -1.77 7.76
N THR A 45 -2.69 -2.83 7.60
CA THR A 45 -3.01 -3.79 8.67
C THR A 45 -2.52 -5.16 8.24
N HIS A 46 -1.58 -5.71 9.01
CA HIS A 46 -1.01 -7.03 8.78
C HIS A 46 -1.86 -8.10 9.46
N GLN A 47 -2.08 -9.20 8.75
CA GLN A 47 -2.71 -10.39 9.31
C GLN A 47 -2.10 -11.63 8.65
N ASP A 48 -1.16 -12.28 9.33
CA ASP A 48 -0.44 -13.47 8.85
C ASP A 48 0.11 -13.32 7.42
N SER A 49 -0.52 -13.97 6.44
CA SER A 49 -0.10 -13.98 5.03
C SER A 49 -0.90 -13.03 4.14
N ILE A 50 -1.68 -12.12 4.75
CA ILE A 50 -2.43 -11.08 4.05
C ILE A 50 -2.13 -9.70 4.64
N LYS A 51 -2.28 -8.66 3.81
CA LYS A 51 -2.08 -7.26 4.18
C LYS A 51 -3.26 -6.45 3.65
N TRP A 52 -3.95 -5.75 4.53
CA TRP A 52 -4.96 -4.76 4.14
C TRP A 52 -4.29 -3.40 3.99
N VAL A 53 -4.43 -2.79 2.82
CA VAL A 53 -3.82 -1.50 2.51
C VAL A 53 -4.91 -0.50 2.14
N GLU A 54 -4.93 0.63 2.82
CA GLU A 54 -5.87 1.72 2.53
C GLU A 54 -5.07 2.97 2.13
N VAL A 55 -5.28 3.46 0.91
CA VAL A 55 -4.80 4.79 0.51
C VAL A 55 -5.90 5.79 0.83
N VAL A 56 -5.69 6.58 1.89
CA VAL A 56 -6.69 7.46 2.50
C VAL A 56 -7.01 8.66 1.61
N ARG A 57 -6.00 9.18 0.91
CA ARG A 57 -6.11 10.32 -0.01
C ARG A 57 -5.48 9.94 -1.34
N PRO A 58 -6.21 9.33 -2.28
CA PRO A 58 -5.65 8.88 -3.55
C PRO A 58 -5.26 10.04 -4.48
N TYR A 59 -5.95 11.17 -4.35
CA TYR A 59 -5.73 12.39 -5.14
C TYR A 59 -6.42 13.58 -4.47
N GLN A 60 -6.15 14.79 -4.95
CA GLN A 60 -6.62 16.02 -4.33
C GLN A 60 -8.16 16.14 -4.38
N GLY A 61 -8.77 16.56 -3.27
CA GLY A 61 -10.20 16.88 -3.20
C GLY A 61 -11.16 15.70 -2.99
N VAL A 62 -10.66 14.51 -2.65
CA VAL A 62 -11.50 13.33 -2.39
C VAL A 62 -11.63 12.96 -0.92
N VAL A 63 -12.81 12.42 -0.59
CA VAL A 63 -13.26 12.05 0.76
C VAL A 63 -13.18 10.53 1.01
N SER A 64 -13.13 9.70 -0.04
CA SER A 64 -13.08 8.22 0.07
C SER A 64 -11.74 7.66 -0.40
N GLY A 65 -11.09 6.86 0.45
CA GLY A 65 -9.86 6.16 0.11
C GLY A 65 -10.07 4.96 -0.82
N HIS A 66 -8.97 4.38 -1.29
CA HIS A 66 -8.95 3.11 -2.02
C HIS A 66 -8.42 2.00 -1.12
N ARG A 67 -9.02 0.80 -1.21
CA ARG A 67 -8.62 -0.37 -0.43
C ARG A 67 -8.07 -1.46 -1.34
N TYR A 68 -6.98 -2.06 -0.87
CA TYR A 68 -6.29 -3.16 -1.53
C TYR A 68 -6.10 -4.29 -0.53
N LEU A 69 -6.28 -5.52 -1.00
CA LEU A 69 -6.00 -6.73 -0.24
C LEU A 69 -4.82 -7.44 -0.90
N LEU A 70 -3.67 -7.40 -0.23
CA LEU A 70 -2.48 -8.11 -0.69
C LEU A 70 -2.46 -9.50 -0.07
N VAL A 71 -2.33 -10.53 -0.91
CA VAL A 71 -2.41 -11.93 -0.49
C VAL A 71 -1.18 -12.67 -1.03
N LYS A 72 -0.42 -13.35 -0.15
CA LYS A 72 0.71 -14.17 -0.61
C LYS A 72 0.25 -15.26 -1.59
N HIS A 73 1.12 -15.62 -2.54
CA HIS A 73 0.84 -16.74 -3.44
C HIS A 73 0.54 -18.04 -2.66
N GLY A 74 -0.42 -18.82 -3.15
CA GLY A 74 -0.86 -20.07 -2.50
C GLY A 74 -1.81 -19.92 -1.31
N VAL A 75 -2.08 -18.70 -0.85
CA VAL A 75 -3.00 -18.43 0.28
C VAL A 75 -4.43 -18.22 -0.23
N GLU A 76 -5.43 -18.71 0.50
CA GLU A 76 -6.83 -18.46 0.16
C GLU A 76 -7.18 -16.97 0.31
N ILE A 77 -7.98 -16.45 -0.62
CA ILE A 77 -8.42 -15.06 -0.56
C ILE A 77 -9.58 -14.99 0.46
N PRO A 78 -9.46 -14.22 1.55
CA PRO A 78 -10.53 -14.07 2.52
C PRO A 78 -11.74 -13.32 1.92
N ALA A 79 -12.89 -13.38 2.59
CA ALA A 79 -14.05 -12.58 2.21
C ALA A 79 -13.72 -11.08 2.22
N HIS A 80 -14.12 -10.38 1.16
CA HIS A 80 -13.88 -8.95 0.96
C HIS A 80 -15.06 -8.33 0.20
N ASP A 81 -15.20 -7.01 0.28
CA ASP A 81 -16.19 -6.28 -0.52
C ASP A 81 -15.77 -6.22 -2.01
N LYS A 82 -16.73 -5.94 -2.89
CA LYS A 82 -16.50 -5.91 -4.35
C LYS A 82 -15.60 -4.76 -4.81
N GLU A 83 -15.40 -3.74 -3.97
CA GLU A 83 -14.61 -2.56 -4.29
C GLU A 83 -13.13 -2.76 -3.92
N THR A 84 -12.83 -3.75 -3.06
CA THR A 84 -11.48 -4.15 -2.68
C THR A 84 -10.80 -4.85 -3.84
N LEU A 85 -9.70 -4.26 -4.31
CA LEU A 85 -8.84 -4.87 -5.32
C LEU A 85 -7.87 -5.86 -4.67
N VAL A 86 -7.90 -7.10 -5.12
CA VAL A 86 -7.03 -8.17 -4.62
C VAL A 86 -5.78 -8.29 -5.47
N ILE A 87 -4.61 -8.31 -4.83
CA ILE A 87 -3.31 -8.38 -5.51
C ILE A 87 -2.50 -9.53 -4.90
N ARG A 88 -1.94 -10.38 -5.76
CA ARG A 88 -1.04 -11.44 -5.34
C ARG A 88 0.38 -10.90 -5.18
N ILE A 89 1.02 -11.24 -4.06
CA ILE A 89 2.37 -10.79 -3.74
C ILE A 89 3.33 -11.96 -3.47
N PRO A 90 4.63 -11.81 -3.77
CA PRO A 90 5.24 -10.69 -4.48
C PRO A 90 4.79 -10.62 -5.95
N ILE A 91 4.72 -9.40 -6.51
CA ILE A 91 4.41 -9.18 -7.92
C ILE A 91 5.64 -9.45 -8.79
N GLU A 92 5.45 -9.92 -10.02
CA GLU A 92 6.55 -10.28 -10.92
C GLU A 92 7.00 -9.13 -11.82
N ASN A 93 6.08 -8.22 -12.13
CA ASN A 93 6.33 -7.07 -12.97
C ASN A 93 5.29 -5.97 -12.72
N LEU A 94 5.62 -4.73 -13.08
CA LEU A 94 4.72 -3.60 -13.00
C LEU A 94 4.98 -2.56 -14.09
N VAL A 95 3.97 -1.73 -14.32
CA VAL A 95 4.09 -0.43 -14.98
C VAL A 95 3.95 0.66 -13.93
N CYS A 96 4.86 1.63 -13.94
CA CYS A 96 4.73 2.86 -13.16
C CYS A 96 4.35 4.01 -14.10
N THR A 97 3.62 5.01 -13.60
CA THR A 97 3.29 6.21 -14.40
C THR A 97 3.91 7.50 -13.89
N SER A 98 4.52 7.52 -12.69
CA SER A 98 5.24 8.67 -12.15
C SER A 98 6.75 8.42 -12.06
N THR A 99 7.56 9.42 -12.43
CA THR A 99 9.02 9.35 -12.29
C THR A 99 9.45 9.23 -10.84
N THR A 100 8.62 9.69 -9.88
CA THR A 100 8.90 9.56 -8.43
C THR A 100 8.77 8.13 -7.92
N HIS A 101 8.13 7.22 -8.67
CA HIS A 101 8.09 5.80 -8.32
C HIS A 101 9.40 5.09 -8.63
N ILE A 102 10.21 5.62 -9.57
CA ILE A 102 11.43 4.96 -10.04
C ILE A 102 12.51 4.86 -8.95
N PRO A 103 12.83 5.92 -8.19
CA PRO A 103 13.77 5.81 -7.08
C PRO A 103 13.35 4.77 -6.03
N LEU A 104 12.04 4.58 -5.79
CA LEU A 104 11.56 3.57 -4.83
C LEU A 104 11.95 2.16 -5.28
N LEU A 105 11.84 1.86 -6.58
CA LEU A 105 12.31 0.59 -7.15
C LEU A 105 13.83 0.47 -7.11
N ASP A 106 14.56 1.56 -7.34
CA ASP A 106 16.03 1.58 -7.26
C ASP A 106 16.50 1.21 -5.84
N TYR A 107 15.96 1.86 -4.81
CA TYR A 107 16.29 1.60 -3.41
C TYR A 107 15.93 0.18 -2.96
N LEU A 108 14.78 -0.34 -3.42
CA LEU A 108 14.36 -1.72 -3.14
C LEU A 108 15.11 -2.75 -3.98
N GLU A 109 15.94 -2.32 -4.93
CA GLU A 109 16.63 -3.14 -5.93
C GLU A 109 15.69 -3.92 -6.87
N GLU A 110 14.41 -3.58 -6.89
CA GLU A 110 13.34 -4.20 -7.71
C GLU A 110 13.20 -3.55 -9.10
N THR A 111 14.29 -2.93 -9.57
CA THR A 111 14.28 -2.23 -10.85
C THR A 111 13.93 -3.13 -12.01
N ASP A 112 14.25 -4.42 -11.93
CA ASP A 112 13.99 -5.43 -12.97
C ASP A 112 12.49 -5.71 -13.18
N LYS A 113 11.66 -5.32 -12.21
CA LYS A 113 10.20 -5.50 -12.27
C LYS A 113 9.51 -4.48 -13.16
N LEU A 114 10.10 -3.32 -13.40
CA LEU A 114 9.52 -2.33 -14.31
C LEU A 114 9.59 -2.85 -15.74
N ILE A 115 8.44 -2.99 -16.42
CA ILE A 115 8.37 -3.46 -17.82
C ILE A 115 7.83 -2.40 -18.78
N GLY A 116 7.23 -1.33 -18.26
CA GLY A 116 6.76 -0.21 -19.08
C GLY A 116 6.62 1.07 -18.28
N PHE A 117 6.77 2.20 -18.96
CA PHE A 117 6.67 3.53 -18.38
C PHE A 117 6.32 4.56 -19.48
N PRO A 118 5.42 5.54 -19.22
CA PRO A 118 5.15 6.61 -20.17
C PRO A 118 6.28 7.66 -20.17
N THR A 119 6.78 8.05 -21.33
CA THR A 119 7.81 9.10 -21.49
C THR A 119 9.11 8.77 -20.73
N THR A 120 9.78 7.69 -21.15
CA THR A 120 10.98 7.16 -20.50
C THR A 120 12.17 8.14 -20.51
N GLU A 121 12.15 9.17 -21.37
CA GLU A 121 13.15 10.24 -21.44
C GLU A 121 13.30 11.03 -20.14
N TYR A 122 12.26 11.09 -19.28
CA TYR A 122 12.34 11.77 -17.98
C TYR A 122 12.99 10.92 -16.88
N ILE A 123 13.29 9.64 -17.15
CA ILE A 123 13.98 8.77 -16.19
C ILE A 123 15.49 8.99 -16.33
N SER A 124 16.14 9.42 -15.23
CA SER A 124 17.57 9.72 -15.20
C SER A 124 18.41 8.74 -14.37
N SER A 125 17.79 7.81 -13.64
CA SER A 125 18.51 6.77 -12.88
C SER A 125 19.42 5.97 -13.79
N THR A 126 20.72 5.87 -13.46
CA THR A 126 21.70 5.14 -14.28
C THR A 126 21.29 3.69 -14.49
N LYS A 127 20.84 3.01 -13.42
CA LYS A 127 20.40 1.61 -13.47
C LYS A 127 19.16 1.46 -14.36
N MET A 128 18.19 2.36 -14.23
CA MET A 128 16.97 2.30 -15.03
C MET A 128 17.22 2.68 -16.50
N ARG A 129 18.11 3.65 -16.77
CA ARG A 129 18.53 4.00 -18.13
C ARG A 129 19.13 2.82 -18.87
N GLN A 130 20.01 2.06 -18.23
CA GLN A 130 20.58 0.85 -18.82
C GLN A 130 19.49 -0.16 -19.23
N ARG A 131 18.44 -0.31 -18.41
CA ARG A 131 17.30 -1.20 -18.74
C ARG A 131 16.44 -0.67 -19.89
N ILE A 132 16.20 0.64 -19.92
CA ILE A 132 15.48 1.31 -21.01
C ILE A 132 16.26 1.17 -22.33
N ASP A 133 17.56 1.46 -22.32
CA ASP A 133 18.44 1.38 -23.49
C ASP A 133 18.59 -0.06 -24.01
N ALA A 134 18.50 -1.05 -23.13
CA ALA A 134 18.47 -2.47 -23.48
C ALA A 134 17.11 -2.95 -24.03
N GLY A 135 16.07 -2.10 -24.01
CA GLY A 135 14.71 -2.44 -24.47
C GLY A 135 13.89 -3.23 -23.44
N ASN A 136 14.33 -3.31 -22.19
CA ASN A 136 13.65 -4.07 -21.13
C ASN A 136 12.49 -3.30 -20.49
N VAL A 137 12.38 -1.99 -20.77
CA VAL A 137 11.29 -1.12 -20.34
C VAL A 137 10.69 -0.48 -21.58
N VAL A 138 9.44 -0.81 -21.89
CA VAL A 138 8.75 -0.27 -23.07
C VAL A 138 8.25 1.14 -22.79
N ASP A 139 8.58 2.07 -23.69
CA ASP A 139 7.99 3.42 -23.67
C ASP A 139 6.54 3.37 -24.14
N LEU A 140 5.64 3.80 -23.24
CA LEU A 140 4.21 3.79 -23.46
C LEU A 140 3.68 5.11 -24.03
N GLY A 141 4.54 6.05 -24.43
CA GLY A 141 4.17 7.37 -24.94
C GLY A 141 3.89 8.36 -23.82
N VAL A 142 3.14 9.42 -24.11
CA VAL A 142 2.88 10.51 -23.15
C VAL A 142 1.90 10.08 -22.06
N ASP A 143 2.11 10.46 -20.81
CA ASP A 143 1.28 10.04 -19.65
C ASP A 143 -0.24 10.18 -19.90
N LYS A 144 -0.76 11.39 -20.17
CA LYS A 144 -2.20 11.62 -20.45
C LYS A 144 -2.70 11.15 -21.84
N GLY A 145 -1.89 10.37 -22.54
CA GLY A 145 -2.19 9.74 -23.83
C GLY A 145 -1.49 8.39 -23.97
N MET A 146 -1.27 7.71 -22.83
CA MET A 146 -0.48 6.49 -22.78
C MET A 146 -1.08 5.43 -23.70
N ASN A 147 -0.23 4.74 -24.44
CA ASN A 147 -0.64 3.71 -25.38
C ASN A 147 -1.15 2.48 -24.61
N LEU A 148 -2.47 2.43 -24.41
CA LEU A 148 -3.13 1.36 -23.68
C LEU A 148 -3.01 0.01 -24.39
N GLU A 149 -2.97 -0.02 -25.72
CA GLU A 149 -2.80 -1.28 -26.47
C GLU A 149 -1.45 -1.92 -26.14
N LYS A 150 -0.36 -1.13 -26.15
CA LYS A 150 0.97 -1.58 -25.73
C LYS A 150 1.00 -2.01 -24.27
N LEU A 151 0.35 -1.25 -23.38
CA LEU A 151 0.28 -1.62 -21.96
C LEU A 151 -0.43 -2.97 -21.77
N ILE A 152 -1.51 -3.23 -22.51
CA ILE A 152 -2.24 -4.49 -22.47
C ILE A 152 -1.38 -5.63 -23.03
N GLU A 153 -0.68 -5.39 -24.13
CA GLU A 153 0.26 -6.36 -24.72
C GLU A 153 1.37 -6.76 -23.74
N LEU A 154 1.87 -5.83 -22.93
CA LEU A 154 2.83 -6.11 -21.85
C LEU A 154 2.26 -7.00 -20.74
N SER A 155 0.93 -7.02 -20.58
CA SER A 155 0.22 -7.79 -19.54
C SER A 155 0.84 -7.65 -18.13
N PRO A 156 1.01 -6.42 -17.60
CA PRO A 156 1.59 -6.22 -16.29
C PRO A 156 0.73 -6.84 -15.19
N THR A 157 1.39 -7.34 -14.14
CA THR A 157 0.74 -7.83 -12.92
C THR A 157 0.07 -6.68 -12.17
N LEU A 158 0.60 -5.46 -12.32
CA LEU A 158 0.15 -4.27 -11.61
C LEU A 158 0.49 -3.00 -12.39
N VAL A 159 -0.40 -2.02 -12.35
CA VAL A 159 -0.08 -0.63 -12.71
C VAL A 159 -0.08 0.21 -11.43
N MET A 160 1.06 0.85 -11.13
CA MET A 160 1.14 1.87 -10.09
C MET A 160 0.97 3.25 -10.73
N GLY A 161 -0.25 3.77 -10.62
CA GLY A 161 -0.64 5.08 -11.12
C GLY A 161 -0.54 6.18 -10.08
N TYR A 162 -0.62 7.42 -10.55
CA TYR A 162 -0.92 8.61 -9.74
C TYR A 162 -2.02 9.40 -10.45
N SER A 163 -2.77 10.22 -9.72
CA SER A 163 -3.73 11.13 -10.33
C SER A 163 -3.71 12.48 -9.64
N MET A 164 -3.85 13.57 -10.40
CA MET A 164 -3.98 14.91 -9.83
C MET A 164 -5.43 15.28 -9.50
N SER A 165 -6.41 14.51 -9.99
CA SER A 165 -7.84 14.78 -9.83
C SER A 165 -8.65 13.49 -9.74
N ALA A 166 -9.97 13.61 -9.60
CA ALA A 166 -10.89 12.47 -9.66
C ALA A 166 -11.01 11.81 -11.03
N ASP A 167 -10.44 12.42 -12.07
CA ASP A 167 -10.43 11.83 -13.39
C ASP A 167 -9.30 10.80 -13.53
N ILE A 168 -9.63 9.56 -13.21
CA ILE A 168 -8.79 8.38 -13.40
C ILE A 168 -9.20 7.58 -14.66
N GLY A 169 -9.78 8.24 -15.67
CA GLY A 169 -10.39 7.57 -16.84
C GLY A 169 -9.48 6.57 -17.56
N GLN A 170 -8.18 6.85 -17.68
CA GLN A 170 -7.22 5.91 -18.26
C GLN A 170 -7.04 4.65 -17.42
N PHE A 171 -7.00 4.79 -16.10
CA PHE A 171 -6.88 3.66 -15.17
C PHE A 171 -8.15 2.82 -15.13
N LYS A 172 -9.33 3.43 -15.27
CA LYS A 172 -10.60 2.69 -15.39
C LYS A 172 -10.59 1.72 -16.57
N LYS A 173 -10.13 2.16 -17.74
CA LYS A 173 -9.99 1.29 -18.92
C LYS A 173 -9.02 0.13 -18.69
N ILE A 174 -7.93 0.37 -17.95
CA ILE A 174 -6.95 -0.66 -17.58
C ILE A 174 -7.58 -1.69 -16.62
N MET A 175 -8.37 -1.23 -15.64
CA MET A 175 -9.09 -2.12 -14.72
C MET A 175 -10.19 -2.93 -15.41
N GLU A 176 -10.87 -2.37 -16.42
CA GLU A 176 -11.91 -3.07 -17.20
C GLU A 176 -11.38 -4.29 -17.96
N VAL A 177 -10.09 -4.31 -18.31
CA VAL A 177 -9.41 -5.45 -18.95
C VAL A 177 -8.75 -6.40 -17.93
N GLY A 178 -9.00 -6.19 -16.63
CA GLY A 178 -8.56 -7.08 -15.55
C GLY A 178 -7.15 -6.81 -15.02
N ILE A 179 -6.49 -5.73 -15.44
CA ILE A 179 -5.18 -5.34 -14.91
C ILE A 179 -5.41 -4.48 -13.66
N PRO A 180 -4.88 -4.86 -12.48
CA PRO A 180 -5.08 -4.09 -11.26
C PRO A 180 -4.33 -2.76 -11.34
N VAL A 181 -4.99 -1.69 -10.92
CA VAL A 181 -4.38 -0.36 -10.78
C VAL A 181 -4.42 0.06 -9.31
N ILE A 182 -3.25 0.41 -8.78
CA ILE A 182 -3.13 1.05 -7.47
C ILE A 182 -2.75 2.52 -7.65
N ILE A 183 -3.15 3.34 -6.69
CA ILE A 183 -2.79 4.75 -6.65
C ILE A 183 -1.71 4.97 -5.60
N ASN A 184 -0.57 5.49 -6.05
CA ASN A 184 0.46 6.05 -5.19
C ASN A 184 0.26 7.58 -5.13
N SER A 185 0.06 8.11 -3.94
CA SER A 185 -0.25 9.52 -3.70
C SER A 185 0.77 10.21 -2.80
N GLU A 186 2.03 9.73 -2.83
CA GLU A 186 3.17 10.27 -2.09
C GLU A 186 3.33 11.78 -2.18
N TYR A 187 2.99 12.37 -3.34
CA TYR A 187 3.05 13.81 -3.58
C TYR A 187 2.06 14.64 -2.71
N LEU A 188 1.07 14.01 -2.08
CA LEU A 188 0.11 14.67 -1.18
C LEU A 188 0.60 14.73 0.28
N GLU A 189 1.73 14.09 0.60
CA GLU A 189 2.31 14.17 1.94
C GLU A 189 2.83 15.57 2.22
N ARG A 190 2.51 16.07 3.42
CA ARG A 190 2.95 17.41 3.84
C ARG A 190 4.39 17.43 4.33
N HIS A 191 4.82 16.34 4.96
CA HIS A 191 6.16 16.22 5.51
C HIS A 191 7.09 15.55 4.49
N PRO A 192 8.32 16.05 4.25
CA PRO A 192 9.27 15.40 3.34
C PRO A 192 9.56 13.95 3.68
N LEU A 193 9.69 13.61 4.98
CA LEU A 193 9.81 12.21 5.41
C LEU A 193 8.52 11.41 5.22
N GLY A 194 7.34 12.05 5.30
CA GLY A 194 6.09 11.38 4.97
C GLY A 194 6.08 10.94 3.51
N ARG A 195 6.53 11.82 2.61
CA ARG A 195 6.72 11.51 1.19
C ARG A 195 7.73 10.37 0.98
N ALA A 196 8.90 10.44 1.62
CA ALA A 196 9.92 9.41 1.51
C ALA A 196 9.48 8.04 2.06
N GLU A 197 8.60 8.03 3.06
CA GLU A 197 8.10 6.80 3.69
C GLU A 197 7.21 5.96 2.76
N TRP A 198 6.76 6.49 1.62
CA TRP A 198 6.08 5.71 0.59
C TRP A 198 6.97 4.62 -0.05
N ILE A 199 8.27 4.57 0.25
CA ILE A 199 9.08 3.37 0.00
C ILE A 199 8.52 2.15 0.72
N LYS A 200 7.99 2.32 1.93
CA LYS A 200 7.32 1.26 2.70
C LYS A 200 6.07 0.78 1.98
N PHE A 201 5.29 1.68 1.37
CA PHE A 201 4.13 1.32 0.55
C PHE A 201 4.53 0.49 -0.69
N MET A 202 5.55 0.92 -1.45
CA MET A 202 6.06 0.16 -2.60
C MET A 202 6.53 -1.24 -2.20
N ALA A 203 7.20 -1.38 -1.05
CA ALA A 203 7.76 -2.64 -0.58
C ALA A 203 6.71 -3.72 -0.24
N LEU A 204 5.47 -3.32 0.09
CA LEU A 204 4.37 -4.25 0.37
C LEU A 204 4.12 -5.22 -0.80
N PHE A 205 4.31 -4.74 -2.03
CA PHE A 205 4.06 -5.49 -3.27
C PHE A 205 5.18 -6.50 -3.59
N PHE A 206 6.33 -6.38 -2.94
CA PHE A 206 7.50 -7.24 -3.14
C PHE A 206 7.86 -8.08 -1.91
N ASP A 207 7.08 -7.99 -0.82
CA ASP A 207 7.37 -8.64 0.48
C ASP A 207 8.74 -8.20 1.06
N GLN A 208 9.07 -6.91 0.86
CA GLN A 208 10.36 -6.32 1.24
C GLN A 208 10.27 -5.29 2.38
N GLU A 209 9.26 -5.38 3.24
CA GLU A 209 9.01 -4.43 4.33
C GLU A 209 10.22 -4.15 5.22
N THR A 210 10.94 -5.18 5.65
CA THR A 210 12.13 -5.03 6.51
C THR A 210 13.24 -4.23 5.82
N LYS A 211 13.43 -4.44 4.51
CA LYS A 211 14.42 -3.69 3.72
C LYS A 211 14.00 -2.23 3.58
N ALA A 212 12.73 -1.99 3.29
CA ALA A 212 12.18 -0.64 3.16
C ALA A 212 12.26 0.14 4.46
N ASP A 213 11.97 -0.49 5.61
CA ASP A 213 12.11 0.15 6.92
C ASP A 213 13.57 0.53 7.20
N SER A 214 14.51 -0.38 6.92
CA SER A 214 15.94 -0.11 7.07
C SER A 214 16.41 1.07 6.21
N ILE A 215 15.99 1.12 4.94
CA ILE A 215 16.31 2.24 4.02
C ILE A 215 15.68 3.54 4.53
N PHE A 216 14.42 3.49 4.95
CA PHE A 216 13.72 4.66 5.44
C PHE A 216 14.38 5.25 6.69
N ARG A 217 14.80 4.42 7.65
CA ARG A 217 15.53 4.89 8.85
C ARG A 217 16.84 5.59 8.49
N VAL A 218 17.54 5.16 7.44
CA VAL A 218 18.74 5.87 6.95
C VAL A 218 18.35 7.25 6.43
N ILE A 219 17.33 7.33 5.56
CA ILE A 219 16.83 8.60 5.01
C ILE A 219 16.36 9.56 6.11
N GLU A 220 15.63 9.04 7.10
CA GLU A 220 15.18 9.80 8.27
C GLU A 220 16.36 10.39 9.05
N ASN A 221 17.36 9.56 9.37
CA ASN A 221 18.53 9.98 10.12
C ASN A 221 19.34 11.05 9.36
N GLU A 222 19.53 10.87 8.04
CA GLU A 222 20.22 11.84 7.19
C GLU A 222 19.47 13.18 7.14
N TYR A 223 18.16 13.13 6.92
CA TYR A 223 17.31 14.32 6.93
C TYR A 223 17.38 15.07 8.27
N ASN A 224 17.24 14.35 9.39
CA ASN A 224 17.27 14.95 10.72
C ASN A 224 18.66 15.52 11.04
N SER A 225 19.74 14.84 10.66
CA SER A 225 21.11 15.33 10.83
C SER A 225 21.34 16.63 10.05
N VAL A 226 20.90 16.70 8.79
CA VAL A 226 21.00 17.93 7.98
C VAL A 226 20.14 19.04 8.59
N LYS A 227 18.89 18.75 8.97
CA LYS A 227 17.97 19.70 9.61
C LYS A 227 18.57 20.28 10.90
N GLU A 228 19.19 19.47 11.74
CA GLU A 228 19.86 19.93 12.96
C GLU A 228 21.09 20.79 12.65
N SER A 229 21.88 20.41 11.64
CA SER A 229 23.09 21.16 11.25
C SER A 229 22.80 22.59 10.75
N VAL A 230 21.61 22.83 10.19
CA VAL A 230 21.21 24.15 9.68
C VAL A 230 20.48 24.99 10.72
N ASN A 231 19.98 24.40 11.82
CA ASN A 231 19.33 25.14 12.91
C ASN A 231 20.30 26.10 13.64
N THR A 232 21.61 25.92 13.48
CA THR A 232 22.64 26.81 14.02
C THR A 232 22.96 28.00 13.11
N ILE A 233 22.38 28.09 11.92
CA ILE A 233 22.62 29.17 10.96
C ILE A 233 21.64 30.32 11.25
N ALA A 234 22.15 31.40 11.86
CA ALA A 234 21.35 32.51 12.39
C ALA A 234 20.73 33.46 11.33
N GLN A 235 20.89 33.20 10.03
CA GLN A 235 20.35 34.05 8.97
C GLN A 235 19.55 33.22 7.97
N ASN A 236 18.25 33.52 7.87
CA ASN A 236 17.45 33.07 6.75
C ASN A 236 18.00 33.72 5.46
N PRO A 237 18.24 32.94 4.39
CA PRO A 237 18.55 33.51 3.08
C PRO A 237 17.43 34.49 2.66
N PRO A 238 17.77 35.59 1.95
CA PRO A 238 16.78 36.55 1.45
C PRO A 238 15.79 35.94 0.47
#